data_AF-A0A840IUV1-F1
#
_entry.id   AF-A0A840IUV1-F1
#
_cell.length_a   1.000
_cell.length_b   1.000
_cell.length_c   1.000
_cell.angle_alpha   90.00
_cell.angle_beta   90.00
_cell.angle_gamma   90.00
#
_symmetry.space_group_name_H-M   'P 1'
#
loop_
_entity.id
_entity.type
_entity.pdbx_description
1 polymer ?
#
loop_
_entity_poly.entity_id
_entity_poly.type
_entity_poly.pdbx_seq_one_letter_code
_entity_poly.pdbx_strand_id
1 'polypeptide(L)'
;MDHHSTPVSTGSSGVDSAALVLRLVLLLATAFLAGTGILRPLVGQLPRKLWFTVGALGLVSAVLAGVSAATVDVNLVALIIHIVLALAVPVLLRWPSLGRWAALALVVLVVLETSIDGSGIDFAIDTVYVAAAALWFGITLLSAWVPVEQWRSTPLRVGPLSVTLGGLLTLAGVVQLAVSGVGFDRRLYESLFGIAVLVVVLLPAAVSVLSLVLLSRNASLRAYRYGVAGVAVGFVAWSALAAVPQPPPLPVPGVPLLADSTVGGASVPVLVSPQRPGRNLVHFPASSGSDLSAEVEDGTVSPAVARAGAEGSWAEVDLPPGRSTLVVHKGDATTTVDVDAGTDPGPAIADADAPECAEAALGGLVAQKRDVLTSCPSDALSSEDSGSLVKLVEFLTTRKPSAITLVEDRSPRGVQAAKLVRDTAARHGLPVRSDAAADTALVVVSGWADGYLAMSRAAESQRLKPTHQFGLYVAPWLLNGPIVNTVASAAMPLRFDPREQLALSYAVTVGSSFGGESPSLGGFESWLGPQWPEVNGEVQLYAAAQVNAMPMYPTEPHAPGMQAARDYAGQWIPDGTVVPISGVLR
;
A
#
# COMPACT_ATOMS: atom_id res chain seq x y z
N MET A 1 12.27 22.43 -17.44
CA MET A 1 11.46 22.31 -16.21
C MET A 1 11.76 20.92 -15.71
N ASP A 2 12.78 20.85 -14.87
CA ASP A 2 13.47 19.61 -14.55
C ASP A 2 12.72 18.94 -13.40
N HIS A 3 12.06 17.83 -13.71
CA HIS A 3 11.46 16.97 -12.70
C HIS A 3 12.58 16.21 -12.01
N HIS A 4 12.78 16.50 -10.72
CA HIS A 4 13.56 15.66 -9.83
C HIS A 4 12.91 14.29 -9.73
N SER A 5 13.39 13.35 -10.52
CA SER A 5 13.18 11.91 -10.32
C SER A 5 13.93 11.52 -9.04
N THR A 6 13.20 11.31 -7.96
CA THR A 6 13.71 10.61 -6.78
C THR A 6 13.98 9.15 -7.17
N PRO A 7 15.21 8.64 -7.04
CA PRO A 7 15.47 7.23 -7.27
C PRO A 7 14.77 6.42 -6.17
N VAL A 8 13.83 5.57 -6.57
CA VAL A 8 13.32 4.50 -5.70
C VAL A 8 14.50 3.57 -5.45
N SER A 9 14.93 3.45 -4.19
CA SER A 9 16.04 2.56 -3.84
C SER A 9 15.60 1.11 -4.05
N THR A 10 16.00 0.53 -5.18
CA THR A 10 16.08 -0.91 -5.35
C THR A 10 17.28 -1.40 -4.54
N GLY A 11 17.03 -1.78 -3.29
CA GLY A 11 18.02 -2.42 -2.43
C GLY A 11 17.31 -3.35 -1.48
N SER A 12 17.64 -4.63 -1.51
CA SER A 12 17.40 -5.48 -0.36
C SER A 12 18.13 -4.85 0.83
N SER A 13 17.43 -4.26 1.78
CA SER A 13 18.06 -3.80 3.00
C SER A 13 17.09 -3.94 4.16
N GLY A 14 17.26 -5.03 4.90
CA GLY A 14 17.04 -4.92 6.34
C GLY A 14 17.79 -3.67 6.78
N VAL A 15 17.10 -2.78 7.49
CA VAL A 15 17.62 -1.50 8.01
C VAL A 15 19.11 -1.69 8.35
N ASP A 16 20.01 -0.93 7.69
CA ASP A 16 21.43 -0.99 8.04
C ASP A 16 21.52 -0.66 9.53
N SER A 17 21.73 -1.71 10.32
CA SER A 17 21.58 -1.65 11.76
C SER A 17 22.66 -0.74 12.34
N ALA A 18 23.81 -0.62 11.65
CA ALA A 18 24.86 0.31 12.02
C ALA A 18 24.43 1.76 11.78
N ALA A 19 23.84 2.08 10.62
CA ALA A 19 23.31 3.40 10.33
C ALA A 19 22.17 3.80 11.27
N LEU A 20 21.27 2.87 11.60
CA LEU A 20 20.20 3.08 12.58
C LEU A 20 20.78 3.38 13.97
N VAL A 21 21.69 2.54 14.47
CA VAL A 21 22.31 2.75 15.78
C VAL A 21 23.06 4.07 15.83
N LEU A 22 23.81 4.41 14.78
CA LEU A 22 24.51 5.68 14.66
C LEU A 22 23.54 6.86 14.79
N ARG A 23 22.42 6.83 14.06
CA ARG A 23 21.37 7.86 14.10
C ARG A 23 20.73 7.97 15.48
N LEU A 24 20.39 6.85 16.12
CA LEU A 24 19.77 6.85 17.45
C LEU A 24 20.70 7.43 18.52
N VAL A 25 22.00 7.12 18.47
CA VAL A 25 22.99 7.69 19.39
C VAL A 25 23.21 9.18 19.13
N LEU A 26 23.25 9.60 17.85
CA LEU A 26 23.33 11.01 17.45
C LEU A 26 22.16 11.81 18.02
N LEU A 27 20.92 11.38 17.79
CA LEU A 27 19.72 12.07 18.26
C LEU A 27 19.68 12.15 19.79
N LEU A 28 20.05 11.07 20.48
CA LEU A 28 20.10 11.05 21.93
C LEU A 28 21.13 12.05 22.48
N ALA A 29 22.38 12.04 21.99
CA ALA A 29 23.42 12.96 22.44
C ALA A 29 23.02 14.42 22.20
N THR A 30 22.40 14.69 21.05
CA THR A 30 21.90 16.01 20.64
C THR A 30 20.77 16.48 21.55
N ALA A 31 19.84 15.61 21.94
CA ALA A 31 18.76 15.94 22.88
C ALA A 31 19.29 16.28 24.29
N PHE A 32 20.30 15.56 24.79
CA PHE A 32 20.99 15.90 26.06
C PHE A 32 21.66 17.28 26.00
N LEU A 33 22.33 17.56 24.88
CA LEU A 33 23.01 18.82 24.64
C LEU A 33 22.03 20.00 24.59
N ALA A 34 20.97 19.87 23.78
CA ALA A 34 19.89 20.84 23.66
C ALA A 34 19.22 21.13 25.01
N GLY A 35 18.83 20.07 25.73
CA GLY A 35 18.20 20.19 27.04
C GLY A 35 19.02 21.02 28.03
N THR A 36 20.33 20.75 28.07
CA THR A 36 21.26 21.45 28.96
C THR A 36 21.40 22.92 28.60
N GLY A 37 21.48 23.24 27.30
CA GLY A 37 21.57 24.61 26.80
C GLY A 37 20.30 25.43 27.05
N ILE A 38 19.11 24.83 26.89
CA ILE A 38 17.82 25.49 27.16
C ILE A 38 17.71 25.93 28.62
N LEU A 39 18.15 25.07 29.55
CA LEU A 39 18.03 25.31 30.98
C LEU A 39 19.20 26.10 31.59
N ARG A 40 20.26 26.37 30.79
CA ARG A 40 21.45 27.10 31.22
C ARG A 40 21.16 28.43 31.95
N PRO A 41 20.20 29.28 31.52
CA PRO A 41 19.90 30.56 32.18
C PRO A 41 19.37 30.45 33.61
N LEU A 42 18.93 29.26 34.02
CA LEU A 42 18.28 29.05 35.31
C LEU A 42 19.28 28.69 36.42
N VAL A 43 20.51 28.31 36.06
CA VAL A 43 21.55 27.89 37.00
C VAL A 43 22.70 28.90 37.02
N GLY A 44 23.37 29.03 38.17
CA GLY A 44 24.42 30.02 38.38
C GLY A 44 25.75 29.66 37.70
N GLN A 45 26.85 29.76 38.45
CA GLN A 45 28.16 29.34 37.94
C GLN A 45 28.20 27.81 37.75
N LEU A 46 28.63 27.38 36.56
CA LEU A 46 28.72 25.96 36.24
C LEU A 46 30.03 25.34 36.77
N PRO A 47 29.98 24.12 37.32
CA PRO A 47 31.19 23.38 37.68
C PRO A 47 31.98 22.97 36.44
N ARG A 48 33.32 22.91 36.55
CA ARG A 48 34.20 22.49 35.44
C ARG A 48 33.81 21.12 34.86
N LYS A 49 33.35 20.18 35.70
CA LYS A 49 32.93 18.85 35.24
C LYS A 49 31.78 18.90 34.23
N LEU A 50 30.81 19.78 34.43
CA LEU A 50 29.69 19.96 33.50
C LEU A 50 30.15 20.54 32.16
N TRP A 51 31.12 21.47 32.18
CA TRP A 51 31.72 21.99 30.95
C TRP A 51 32.38 20.88 30.12
N PHE A 52 33.11 19.97 30.78
CA PHE A 52 33.71 18.83 30.10
C PHE A 52 32.65 17.86 29.56
N THR A 53 31.59 17.56 30.31
CA THR A 53 30.54 16.64 29.83
C THR A 53 29.76 17.21 28.66
N VAL A 54 29.40 18.50 28.70
CA VAL A 54 28.69 19.15 27.59
C VAL A 54 29.60 19.32 26.38
N GLY A 55 30.88 19.66 26.58
CA GLY A 55 31.86 19.71 25.50
C GLY A 55 32.07 18.35 24.83
N ALA A 56 32.15 17.28 25.62
CA ALA A 56 32.23 15.91 25.10
C ALA A 56 30.98 15.51 24.32
N LEU A 57 29.77 15.81 24.84
CA LEU A 57 28.52 15.55 24.12
C LEU A 57 28.43 16.32 22.79
N GLY A 58 28.84 17.59 22.77
CA GLY A 58 28.89 18.40 21.55
C GLY A 58 29.87 17.84 20.51
N LEU A 59 31.06 17.43 20.94
CA LEU A 59 32.03 16.79 20.06
C LEU A 59 31.50 15.44 19.52
N VAL A 60 30.92 14.60 20.38
CA VAL A 60 30.36 13.31 19.99
C VAL A 60 29.22 13.50 19.00
N SER A 61 28.27 14.40 19.26
CA SER A 61 27.17 14.73 18.33
C SER A 61 27.72 15.22 16.97
N ALA A 62 28.68 16.14 16.96
CA ALA A 62 29.30 16.62 15.71
C ALA A 62 30.03 15.52 14.92
N VAL A 63 30.77 14.64 15.61
CA VAL A 63 31.46 13.51 14.97
C VAL A 63 30.45 12.51 14.40
N LEU A 64 29.43 12.15 15.17
CA LEU A 64 28.39 11.21 14.73
C LEU A 64 27.61 11.77 13.54
N ALA A 65 27.30 13.07 13.51
CA ALA A 65 26.68 13.73 12.37
C ALA A 65 27.59 13.63 11.12
N GLY A 66 28.89 13.92 11.27
CA GLY A 66 29.87 13.79 10.18
C GLY A 66 30.02 12.37 9.65
N VAL A 67 30.01 11.36 10.53
CA VAL A 67 30.03 9.94 10.12
C VAL A 67 28.71 9.53 9.45
N SER A 68 27.57 10.08 9.92
CA SER A 68 26.26 9.80 9.31
C SER A 68 26.18 10.27 7.87
N ALA A 69 26.88 11.35 7.50
CA ALA A 69 26.93 11.84 6.13
C ALA A 69 27.66 10.90 5.15
N ALA A 70 28.52 10.02 5.65
CA ALA A 70 29.22 9.03 4.83
C ALA A 70 28.42 7.73 4.64
N THR A 71 27.34 7.55 5.40
CA THR A 71 26.56 6.30 5.46
C THR A 71 25.11 6.48 5.00
N VAL A 72 24.60 7.71 5.03
CA VAL A 72 23.22 8.05 4.66
C VAL A 72 23.25 9.26 3.72
N ASP A 73 22.34 9.31 2.75
CA ASP A 73 22.13 10.51 1.91
C ASP A 73 21.52 11.63 2.75
N VAL A 74 22.37 12.41 3.42
CA VAL A 74 21.96 13.54 4.26
C VAL A 74 22.02 14.84 3.46
N ASN A 75 21.02 15.70 3.65
CA ASN A 75 21.08 17.08 3.14
C ASN A 75 22.30 17.81 3.74
N LEU A 76 23.24 18.22 2.89
CA LEU A 76 24.49 18.87 3.29
C LEU A 76 24.27 20.11 4.16
N VAL A 77 23.20 20.87 3.90
CA VAL A 77 22.87 22.08 4.70
C VAL A 77 22.44 21.69 6.10
N ALA A 78 21.55 20.70 6.25
CA ALA A 78 21.09 20.22 7.55
C ALA A 78 22.27 19.66 8.38
N LEU A 79 23.15 18.90 7.74
CA LEU A 79 24.37 18.38 8.35
C LEU A 79 25.28 19.48 8.90
N ILE A 80 25.59 20.50 8.07
CA ILE A 80 26.44 21.62 8.48
C ILE A 80 25.82 22.37 9.66
N ILE A 81 24.51 22.64 9.59
CA ILE A 81 23.77 23.30 10.67
C ILE A 81 23.86 22.45 11.96
N HIS A 82 23.68 21.13 11.87
CA HIS A 82 23.80 20.23 13.01
C HIS A 82 25.17 20.35 13.68
N ILE A 83 26.25 20.18 12.91
CA ILE A 83 27.63 20.24 13.41
C ILE A 83 27.92 21.59 14.06
N VAL A 84 27.53 22.70 13.40
CA VAL A 84 27.75 24.05 13.90
C VAL A 84 27.00 24.26 15.22
N LEU A 85 25.74 23.88 15.31
CA LEU A 85 24.94 24.03 16.53
C LEU A 85 25.48 23.12 17.67
N ALA A 86 25.85 21.88 17.37
CA ALA A 86 26.39 20.93 18.33
C ALA A 86 27.70 21.42 18.97
N LEU A 87 28.56 22.09 18.20
CA LEU A 87 29.80 22.70 18.70
C LEU A 87 29.58 24.08 19.33
N ALA A 88 28.57 24.83 18.87
CA ALA A 88 28.26 26.16 19.40
C ALA A 88 27.64 26.09 20.80
N VAL A 89 26.71 25.15 21.07
CA VAL A 89 26.02 25.07 22.36
C VAL A 89 26.99 25.01 23.55
N PRO A 90 28.01 24.13 23.60
CA PRO A 90 29.01 24.12 24.67
C PRO A 90 29.74 25.46 24.81
N VAL A 91 30.18 26.07 23.71
CA VAL A 91 30.92 27.36 23.71
C VAL A 91 30.05 28.51 24.22
N LEU A 92 28.76 28.49 23.86
CA LEU A 92 27.80 29.54 24.20
C LEU A 92 27.25 29.39 25.64
N LEU A 93 27.57 28.33 26.38
CA LEU A 93 27.15 28.19 27.79
C LEU A 93 27.68 29.32 28.71
N ARG A 94 28.70 30.08 28.28
CA ARG A 94 29.18 31.28 28.98
C ARG A 94 28.22 32.47 28.85
N TRP A 95 27.35 32.47 27.83
CA TRP A 95 26.37 33.50 27.54
C TRP A 95 24.97 32.89 27.54
N PRO A 96 24.29 32.86 28.70
CA PRO A 96 23.11 32.03 28.89
C PRO A 96 21.99 32.28 27.87
N SER A 97 21.79 33.54 27.45
CA SER A 97 20.80 33.91 26.44
C SER A 97 21.10 33.33 25.06
N LEU A 98 22.34 33.46 24.58
CA LEU A 98 22.77 32.94 23.28
C LEU A 98 22.78 31.41 23.26
N GLY A 99 23.25 30.79 24.34
CA GLY A 99 23.23 29.33 24.49
C GLY A 99 21.82 28.74 24.41
N ARG A 100 20.82 29.42 25.00
CA ARG A 100 19.42 29.00 24.94
C ARG A 100 18.87 29.00 23.51
N TRP A 101 19.14 30.04 22.72
CA TRP A 101 18.66 30.12 21.34
C TRP A 101 19.32 29.09 20.43
N ALA A 102 20.63 28.87 20.57
CA ALA A 102 21.32 27.80 19.84
C ALA A 102 20.77 26.41 20.20
N ALA A 103 20.46 26.18 21.48
CA ALA A 103 19.88 24.93 21.94
C ALA A 103 18.43 24.72 21.48
N LEU A 104 17.62 25.79 21.41
CA LEU A 104 16.28 25.73 20.82
C LEU A 104 16.34 25.39 19.32
N ALA A 105 17.28 25.98 18.58
CA ALA A 105 17.52 25.61 17.18
C ALA A 105 17.91 24.13 17.04
N LEU A 106 18.71 23.62 17.98
CA LEU A 106 19.08 22.20 18.02
C LEU A 106 17.87 21.29 18.31
N VAL A 107 16.94 21.68 19.18
CA VAL A 107 15.67 20.93 19.38
C VAL A 107 14.83 20.90 18.10
N VAL A 108 14.68 22.05 17.43
CA VAL A 108 13.94 22.12 16.15
C VAL A 108 14.56 21.17 15.13
N LEU A 109 15.89 21.11 15.07
CA LEU A 109 16.60 20.19 14.19
C LEU A 109 16.32 18.72 14.54
N VAL A 110 16.36 18.35 15.83
CA VAL A 110 16.01 16.99 16.28
C VAL A 110 14.56 16.63 15.91
N VAL A 111 13.61 17.56 16.07
CA VAL A 111 12.21 17.35 15.67
C VAL A 111 12.11 17.06 14.18
N LEU A 112 12.76 17.87 13.35
CA LEU A 112 12.77 17.68 11.89
C LEU A 112 13.42 16.35 11.48
N GLU A 113 14.46 15.93 12.20
CA GLU A 113 15.13 14.65 11.97
C GLU A 113 14.30 13.46 12.48
N THR A 114 13.39 13.64 13.45
CA THR A 114 12.47 12.58 13.90
C THR A 114 11.20 12.50 13.07
N SER A 115 10.73 13.63 12.51
CA SER A 115 9.43 13.75 11.84
C SER A 115 9.48 13.46 10.33
N ILE A 116 10.30 12.50 9.88
CA ILE A 116 10.43 12.20 8.43
C ILE A 116 9.03 11.92 7.86
N ASP A 117 8.62 12.74 6.89
CA ASP A 117 7.33 12.73 6.18
C ASP A 117 6.06 13.11 6.98
N GLY A 118 6.18 13.42 8.28
CA GLY A 118 5.05 13.82 9.12
C GLY A 118 4.59 15.26 8.87
N SER A 119 3.30 15.45 8.57
CA SER A 119 2.67 16.78 8.51
C SER A 119 1.45 16.87 9.43
N GLY A 120 1.13 18.06 9.91
CA GLY A 120 -0.03 18.27 10.78
C GLY A 120 0.16 17.69 12.19
N ILE A 121 -0.59 16.63 12.51
CA ILE A 121 -0.67 16.08 13.87
C ILE A 121 0.64 15.38 14.26
N ASP A 122 1.23 14.58 13.37
CA ASP A 122 2.46 13.81 13.67
C ASP A 122 3.61 14.73 14.05
N PHE A 123 3.82 15.81 13.28
CA PHE A 123 4.82 16.83 13.58
C PHE A 123 4.59 17.51 14.95
N ALA A 124 3.33 17.75 15.33
CA ALA A 124 3.01 18.33 16.62
C ALA A 124 3.33 17.37 17.78
N ILE A 125 3.05 16.06 17.61
CA ILE A 125 3.36 15.05 18.61
C ILE A 125 4.88 14.88 18.77
N ASP A 126 5.62 14.82 17.66
CA ASP A 126 7.09 14.78 17.66
C ASP A 126 7.69 15.97 18.40
N THR A 127 7.18 17.17 18.12
CA THR A 127 7.61 18.41 18.79
C THR A 127 7.44 18.32 20.30
N VAL A 128 6.27 17.86 20.77
CA VAL A 128 5.98 17.72 22.19
C VAL A 128 6.88 16.66 22.83
N TYR A 129 7.03 15.50 22.20
CA TYR A 129 7.82 14.40 22.75
C TYR A 129 9.30 14.78 22.86
N VAL A 130 9.89 15.28 21.77
CA VAL A 130 11.30 15.68 21.72
C VAL A 130 11.59 16.82 22.69
N ALA A 131 10.74 17.85 22.74
CA ALA A 131 10.95 18.98 23.66
C ALA A 131 10.86 18.54 25.12
N ALA A 132 9.89 17.68 25.48
CA ALA A 132 9.74 17.17 26.84
C ALA A 132 10.93 16.29 27.24
N ALA A 133 11.40 15.42 26.34
CA ALA A 133 12.58 14.57 26.56
C ALA A 133 13.87 15.41 26.72
N ALA A 134 14.10 16.38 25.84
CA ALA A 134 15.24 17.29 25.93
C ALA A 134 15.25 18.03 27.28
N LEU A 135 14.11 18.59 27.71
CA LEU A 135 14.01 19.23 29.03
C LEU A 135 14.33 18.25 30.18
N TRP A 136 13.84 17.01 30.10
CA TRP A 136 14.16 15.96 31.09
C TRP A 136 15.67 15.67 31.16
N PHE A 137 16.30 15.51 30.00
CA PHE A 137 17.74 15.26 29.90
C PHE A 137 18.57 16.43 30.44
N GLY A 138 18.17 17.66 30.13
CA GLY A 138 18.79 18.87 30.66
C GLY A 138 18.71 18.96 32.18
N ILE A 139 17.53 18.73 32.78
CA ILE A 139 17.37 18.71 34.24
C ILE A 139 18.22 17.61 34.85
N THR A 140 18.26 16.43 34.23
CA THR A 140 19.07 15.31 34.73
C THR A 140 20.55 15.68 34.77
N LEU A 141 21.11 16.17 33.65
CA LEU A 141 22.52 16.49 33.56
C LEU A 141 22.89 17.64 34.51
N LEU A 142 22.09 18.71 34.54
CA LEU A 142 22.30 19.81 35.48
C LEU A 142 22.16 19.36 36.94
N SER A 143 21.19 18.51 37.27
CA SER A 143 21.01 17.99 38.64
C SER A 143 22.14 17.08 39.08
N ALA A 144 22.82 16.39 38.17
CA ALA A 144 23.95 15.51 38.48
C ALA A 144 25.19 16.29 38.93
N TRP A 145 25.39 17.50 38.38
CA TRP A 145 26.61 18.27 38.57
C TRP A 145 26.44 19.55 39.39
N VAL A 146 25.25 20.17 39.39
CA VAL A 146 24.97 21.43 40.09
C VAL A 146 24.46 21.17 41.51
N PRO A 147 24.97 21.86 42.55
CA PRO A 147 24.52 21.70 43.94
C PRO A 147 23.02 21.99 44.12
N VAL A 148 22.38 21.29 45.06
CA VAL A 148 20.93 21.36 45.31
C VAL A 148 20.51 22.77 45.78
N GLU A 149 21.40 23.50 46.44
CA GLU A 149 21.17 24.84 46.96
C GLU A 149 20.90 25.84 45.84
N GLN A 150 21.61 25.72 44.71
CA GLN A 150 21.37 26.55 43.53
C GLN A 150 20.01 26.27 42.91
N TRP A 151 19.58 25.00 42.87
CA TRP A 151 18.26 24.62 42.39
C TRP A 151 17.13 25.18 43.26
N ARG A 152 17.31 25.24 44.58
CA ARG A 152 16.32 25.83 45.50
C ARG A 152 16.13 27.33 45.29
N SER A 153 17.15 28.02 44.80
CA SER A 153 17.08 29.46 44.49
C SER A 153 16.39 29.77 43.15
N THR A 154 16.11 28.74 42.34
CA THR A 154 15.42 28.93 41.06
C THR A 154 13.91 29.05 41.24
N PRO A 155 13.21 29.79 40.37
CA PRO A 155 11.74 29.84 40.39
C PRO A 155 11.09 28.51 39.95
N LEU A 156 11.89 27.53 39.52
CA LEU A 156 11.44 26.29 38.90
C LEU A 156 11.12 25.23 39.95
N ARG A 157 9.85 24.85 40.01
CA ARG A 157 9.39 23.73 40.85
C ARG A 157 9.72 22.40 40.16
N VAL A 158 10.97 21.95 40.30
CA VAL A 158 11.49 20.73 39.66
C VAL A 158 10.65 19.48 39.93
N GLY A 159 9.99 19.39 41.09
CA GLY A 159 9.13 18.27 41.44
C GLY A 159 7.89 18.14 40.54
N PRO A 160 6.93 19.08 40.58
CA PRO A 160 5.75 19.06 39.71
C PRO A 160 6.09 19.00 38.22
N LEU A 161 7.22 19.58 37.82
CA LEU A 161 7.68 19.53 36.43
C LEU A 161 7.99 18.09 35.98
N SER A 162 8.48 17.19 36.84
CA SER A 162 8.79 15.82 36.43
C SER A 162 7.51 15.04 36.13
N VAL A 163 6.45 15.26 36.91
CA VAL A 163 5.13 14.69 36.61
C VAL A 163 4.56 15.28 35.33
N THR A 164 4.74 16.58 35.10
CA THR A 164 4.26 17.25 33.89
C THR A 164 4.97 16.75 32.64
N LEU A 165 6.31 16.71 32.63
CA LEU A 165 7.10 16.23 31.50
C LEU A 165 6.86 14.74 31.23
N GLY A 166 6.81 13.92 32.28
CA GLY A 166 6.51 12.50 32.15
C GLY A 166 5.10 12.27 31.61
N GLY A 167 4.12 13.03 32.10
CA GLY A 167 2.75 13.02 31.60
C GLY A 167 2.63 13.45 30.14
N LEU A 168 3.38 14.47 29.72
CA LEU A 168 3.44 14.90 28.31
C LEU A 168 4.04 13.81 27.40
N LEU A 169 5.13 13.17 27.84
CA LEU A 169 5.75 12.05 27.10
C LEU A 169 4.79 10.87 26.98
N THR A 170 4.12 10.48 28.06
CA THR A 170 3.11 9.42 28.04
C THR A 170 1.94 9.77 27.13
N LEU A 171 1.43 11.01 27.23
CA LEU A 171 0.32 11.46 26.39
C LEU A 171 0.69 11.43 24.91
N ALA A 172 1.86 11.98 24.55
CA ALA A 172 2.36 11.92 23.18
C ALA A 172 2.50 10.47 22.68
N GLY A 173 3.02 9.57 23.53
CA GLY A 173 3.06 8.14 23.22
C GLY A 173 1.68 7.49 23.01
N VAL A 174 0.69 7.84 23.83
CA VAL A 174 -0.69 7.32 23.70
C VAL A 174 -1.35 7.84 22.43
N VAL A 175 -1.13 9.12 22.09
CA VAL A 175 -1.64 9.68 20.83
C VAL A 175 -0.96 8.99 19.64
N GLN A 176 0.36 8.76 19.70
CA GLN A 176 1.07 8.00 18.65
C GLN A 176 0.51 6.59 18.47
N LEU A 177 0.25 5.87 19.57
CA LEU A 177 -0.39 4.55 19.52
C LEU A 177 -1.76 4.62 18.83
N ALA A 178 -2.58 5.61 19.21
CA ALA A 178 -3.92 5.78 18.64
C ALA A 178 -3.91 6.15 17.15
N VAL A 179 -2.99 7.02 16.72
CA VAL A 179 -2.88 7.47 15.32
C VAL A 179 -2.18 6.41 14.44
N SER A 180 -1.32 5.56 15.02
CA SER A 180 -0.60 4.53 14.27
C SER A 180 -1.49 3.46 13.63
N GLY A 181 -2.76 3.32 14.04
CA GLY A 181 -3.64 2.26 13.54
C GLY A 181 -3.23 0.83 13.96
N VAL A 182 -2.21 0.70 14.81
CA VAL A 182 -1.87 -0.55 15.48
C VAL A 182 -2.87 -0.77 16.61
N GLY A 183 -3.74 -1.76 16.43
CA GLY A 183 -4.72 -2.14 17.44
C GLY A 183 -4.06 -2.77 18.67
N PHE A 184 -4.84 -2.96 19.74
CA PHE A 184 -4.45 -3.82 20.87
C PHE A 184 -4.54 -5.30 20.49
N ASP A 185 -3.75 -5.67 19.48
CA ASP A 185 -3.70 -6.99 18.86
C ASP A 185 -2.24 -7.48 18.79
N ARG A 186 -2.02 -8.59 18.08
CA ARG A 186 -0.69 -9.21 17.99
C ARG A 186 0.39 -8.32 17.40
N ARG A 187 0.04 -7.36 16.54
CA ARG A 187 1.01 -6.40 16.00
C ARG A 187 1.66 -5.57 17.09
N LEU A 188 0.98 -5.35 18.22
CA LEU A 188 1.51 -4.57 19.33
C LEU A 188 2.68 -5.28 20.06
N TYR A 189 2.71 -6.62 20.08
CA TYR A 189 3.71 -7.38 20.84
C TYR A 189 4.59 -8.33 19.98
N GLU A 190 4.20 -8.64 18.74
CA GLU A 190 4.99 -9.45 17.80
C GLU A 190 5.83 -8.61 16.84
N SER A 191 5.50 -7.32 16.66
CA SER A 191 6.28 -6.43 15.79
C SER A 191 7.22 -5.50 16.57
N LEU A 192 8.38 -5.20 15.99
CA LEU A 192 9.33 -4.23 16.56
C LEU A 192 8.70 -2.83 16.70
N PHE A 193 7.84 -2.44 15.75
CA PHE A 193 7.11 -1.18 15.80
C PHE A 193 6.17 -1.14 17.01
N GLY A 194 5.36 -2.19 17.20
CA GLY A 194 4.45 -2.30 18.34
C GLY A 194 5.18 -2.28 19.68
N ILE A 195 6.30 -3.01 19.79
CA ILE A 195 7.16 -3.01 20.97
C ILE A 195 7.72 -1.60 21.22
N ALA A 196 8.19 -0.89 20.19
CA ALA A 196 8.69 0.47 20.33
C ALA A 196 7.61 1.44 20.82
N VAL A 197 6.38 1.36 20.28
CA VAL A 197 5.23 2.15 20.75
C VAL A 197 4.88 1.83 22.20
N LEU A 198 4.88 0.54 22.60
CA LEU A 198 4.69 0.14 24.00
C LEU A 198 5.76 0.75 24.91
N VAL A 199 7.03 0.70 24.51
CA VAL A 199 8.15 1.28 25.28
C VAL A 199 7.99 2.79 25.44
N VAL A 200 7.61 3.48 24.36
CA VAL A 200 7.32 4.92 24.32
C VAL A 200 6.22 5.33 25.31
N VAL A 201 5.21 4.48 25.52
CA VAL A 201 4.10 4.75 26.44
C VAL A 201 4.46 4.35 27.88
N LEU A 202 4.89 3.10 28.07
CA LEU A 202 5.03 2.47 29.38
C LEU A 202 6.20 3.03 30.18
N LEU A 203 7.34 3.33 29.55
CA LEU A 203 8.51 3.84 30.30
C LEU A 203 8.27 5.24 30.85
N PRO A 204 7.80 6.25 30.09
CA PRO A 204 7.46 7.55 30.66
C PRO A 204 6.32 7.48 31.67
N ALA A 205 5.37 6.55 31.51
CA ALA A 205 4.29 6.36 32.48
C ALA A 205 4.85 5.84 33.83
N ALA A 206 5.72 4.82 33.79
CA ALA A 206 6.40 4.31 34.97
C ALA A 206 7.26 5.38 35.65
N VAL A 207 7.96 6.20 34.87
CA VAL A 207 8.75 7.34 35.37
C VAL A 207 7.87 8.42 36.01
N SER A 208 6.68 8.68 35.46
CA SER A 208 5.69 9.62 36.02
C SER A 208 5.15 9.13 37.35
N VAL A 209 4.81 7.83 37.44
CA VAL A 209 4.35 7.20 38.69
C VAL A 209 5.46 7.22 39.74
N LEU A 210 6.70 6.86 39.37
CA LEU A 210 7.86 6.92 40.26
C LEU A 210 8.10 8.35 40.76
N SER A 211 7.94 9.34 39.87
CA SER A 211 8.05 10.76 40.21
C SER A 211 7.00 11.19 41.24
N LEU A 212 5.75 10.77 41.07
CA LEU A 212 4.65 11.05 42.01
C LEU A 212 4.94 10.49 43.40
N VAL A 213 5.44 9.25 43.47
CA VAL A 213 5.83 8.60 44.73
C VAL A 213 7.01 9.32 45.38
N LEU A 214 8.04 9.72 44.62
CA LEU A 214 9.21 10.41 45.15
C LEU A 214 8.94 11.87 45.56
N LEU A 215 7.97 12.52 44.90
CA LEU A 215 7.48 13.85 45.27
C LEU A 215 6.95 13.90 46.70
N SER A 216 6.23 12.87 47.13
CA SER A 216 5.72 12.74 48.50
C SER A 216 6.83 12.67 49.58
N ARG A 217 8.07 12.38 49.17
CA ARG A 217 9.22 12.13 50.06
C ARG A 217 10.29 13.23 50.03
N ASN A 218 9.99 14.41 49.49
CA ASN A 218 10.97 15.52 49.32
C ASN A 218 12.22 15.13 48.49
N ALA A 219 12.09 14.16 47.58
CA ALA A 219 13.20 13.58 46.81
C ALA A 219 13.16 13.95 45.31
N SER A 220 12.69 15.14 44.94
CA SER A 220 12.38 15.54 43.55
C SER A 220 13.52 15.38 42.54
N LEU A 221 14.77 15.69 42.90
CA LEU A 221 15.92 15.53 42.00
C LEU A 221 16.31 14.05 41.75
N ARG A 222 15.93 13.15 42.66
CA ARG A 222 16.15 11.71 42.46
C ARG A 222 15.24 11.15 41.36
N ALA A 223 14.04 11.71 41.18
CA ALA A 223 13.12 11.27 40.14
C ALA A 223 13.70 11.44 38.73
N TYR A 224 14.39 12.55 38.45
CA TYR A 224 15.08 12.75 37.16
C TYR A 224 16.25 11.78 36.98
N ARG A 225 17.09 11.62 38.01
CA ARG A 225 18.26 10.73 37.94
C ARG A 225 17.90 9.26 37.74
N TYR A 226 16.84 8.78 38.40
CA TYR A 226 16.37 7.41 38.21
C TYR A 226 15.49 7.26 36.96
N GLY A 227 14.71 8.30 36.62
CA GLY A 227 13.83 8.29 35.46
C GLY A 227 14.52 8.49 34.12
N VAL A 228 15.74 9.04 34.09
CA VAL A 228 16.46 9.33 32.84
C VAL A 228 16.68 8.08 32.00
N ALA A 229 16.91 6.91 32.62
CA ALA A 229 17.08 5.66 31.88
C ALA A 229 15.79 5.32 31.12
N GLY A 230 14.63 5.42 31.78
CA GLY A 230 13.33 5.20 31.15
C GLY A 230 13.02 6.20 30.03
N VAL A 231 13.29 7.50 30.25
CA VAL A 231 13.08 8.54 29.24
C VAL A 231 14.07 8.41 28.07
N ALA A 232 15.32 8.03 28.31
CA ALA A 232 16.30 7.80 27.26
C ALA A 232 15.92 6.61 26.38
N VAL A 233 15.51 5.48 26.98
CA VAL A 233 15.04 4.32 26.23
C VAL A 233 13.74 4.65 25.47
N GLY A 234 12.81 5.38 26.09
CA GLY A 234 11.60 5.87 25.42
C GLY A 234 11.91 6.78 24.22
N PHE A 235 12.85 7.70 24.37
CA PHE A 235 13.29 8.60 23.29
C PHE A 235 14.00 7.87 22.15
N VAL A 236 14.83 6.86 22.46
CA VAL A 236 15.44 6.00 21.44
C VAL A 236 14.36 5.21 20.69
N ALA A 237 13.40 4.64 21.41
CA ALA A 237 12.27 3.94 20.79
C ALA A 237 11.42 4.87 19.91
N TRP A 238 11.12 6.09 20.38
CA TRP A 238 10.44 7.13 19.61
C TRP A 238 11.18 7.44 18.30
N SER A 239 12.48 7.71 18.41
CA SER A 239 13.33 8.03 17.25
C SER A 239 13.46 6.87 16.27
N ALA A 240 13.34 5.63 16.75
CA ALA A 240 13.38 4.44 15.91
C ALA A 240 12.09 4.22 15.11
N LEU A 241 10.94 4.77 15.54
CA LEU A 241 9.67 4.61 14.82
C LEU A 241 9.74 5.12 13.38
N ALA A 242 10.53 6.16 13.11
CA ALA A 242 10.75 6.70 11.77
C ALA A 242 11.57 5.77 10.84
N ALA A 243 12.19 4.72 11.38
CA ALA A 243 13.02 3.79 10.63
C ALA A 243 12.50 2.34 10.66
N VAL A 244 11.58 2.03 11.58
CA VAL A 244 10.96 0.71 11.68
C VAL A 244 9.67 0.71 10.86
N PRO A 245 9.54 -0.15 9.84
CA PRO A 245 8.32 -0.25 9.05
C PRO A 245 7.11 -0.53 9.93
N GLN A 246 6.02 0.18 9.68
CA GLN A 246 4.76 -0.10 10.34
C GLN A 246 4.25 -1.49 9.89
N PRO A 247 3.80 -2.36 10.81
CA PRO A 247 3.26 -3.66 10.44
C PRO A 247 1.97 -3.49 9.62
N PRO A 248 1.76 -4.33 8.60
CA PRO A 248 0.54 -4.27 7.81
C PRO A 248 -0.70 -4.53 8.67
N PRO A 249 -1.88 -4.08 8.24
CA PRO A 249 -3.15 -4.48 8.85
C PRO A 249 -3.27 -6.00 8.92
N LEU A 250 -3.88 -6.51 10.00
CA LEU A 250 -4.15 -7.95 10.09
C LEU A 250 -5.20 -8.36 9.05
N PRO A 251 -5.07 -9.57 8.47
CA PRO A 251 -6.09 -10.12 7.59
C PRO A 251 -7.43 -10.22 8.33
N VAL A 252 -8.53 -9.90 7.62
CA VAL A 252 -9.89 -9.99 8.16
C VAL A 252 -10.59 -11.17 7.47
N PRO A 253 -11.15 -12.14 8.21
CA PRO A 253 -11.85 -13.27 7.61
C PRO A 253 -12.89 -12.92 6.56
N GLY A 254 -12.72 -13.47 5.36
CA GLY A 254 -13.61 -13.32 4.21
C GLY A 254 -13.53 -12.02 3.44
N VAL A 255 -12.71 -11.08 3.90
CA VAL A 255 -12.27 -9.96 3.06
C VAL A 255 -11.09 -10.50 2.25
N PRO A 256 -11.09 -10.45 0.92
CA PRO A 256 -9.95 -10.87 0.13
C PRO A 256 -8.67 -10.12 0.54
N LEU A 257 -7.52 -10.79 0.51
CA LEU A 257 -6.24 -10.23 0.95
C LEU A 257 -5.45 -9.69 -0.23
N LEU A 258 -5.04 -8.44 -0.17
CA LEU A 258 -3.98 -7.89 -1.02
C LEU A 258 -2.74 -7.69 -0.14
N ALA A 259 -1.64 -8.37 -0.47
CA ALA A 259 -0.39 -8.31 0.27
C ALA A 259 0.79 -8.04 -0.67
N ASP A 260 1.66 -7.13 -0.26
CA ASP A 260 2.95 -6.92 -0.91
C ASP A 260 3.99 -7.81 -0.24
N SER A 261 4.48 -8.81 -0.98
CA SER A 261 5.50 -9.74 -0.49
C SER A 261 6.83 -9.48 -1.18
N THR A 262 7.95 -9.75 -0.51
CA THR A 262 9.28 -9.69 -1.14
C THR A 262 9.86 -11.09 -1.19
N VAL A 263 10.10 -11.60 -2.40
CA VAL A 263 10.67 -12.93 -2.63
C VAL A 263 11.95 -12.80 -3.44
N GLY A 264 13.07 -13.27 -2.91
CA GLY A 264 14.37 -13.17 -3.58
C GLY A 264 14.81 -11.73 -3.89
N GLY A 265 14.35 -10.75 -3.09
CA GLY A 265 14.64 -9.33 -3.28
C GLY A 265 13.77 -8.60 -4.31
N ALA A 266 12.82 -9.30 -4.95
CA ALA A 266 11.83 -8.70 -5.84
C ALA A 266 10.48 -8.54 -5.13
N SER A 267 9.77 -7.43 -5.38
CA SER A 267 8.38 -7.27 -4.95
C SER A 267 7.49 -8.21 -5.76
N VAL A 268 6.67 -8.98 -5.06
CA VAL A 268 5.69 -9.92 -5.60
C VAL A 268 4.37 -9.59 -4.92
N PRO A 269 3.49 -8.79 -5.56
CA PRO A 269 2.14 -8.58 -5.09
C PRO A 269 1.37 -9.91 -5.11
N VAL A 270 0.57 -10.14 -4.08
CA VAL A 270 -0.20 -11.37 -3.88
C VAL A 270 -1.64 -11.01 -3.55
N LEU A 271 -2.58 -11.56 -4.31
CA LEU A 271 -4.01 -11.48 -4.02
C LEU A 271 -4.52 -12.85 -3.60
N VAL A 272 -5.17 -12.95 -2.44
CA VAL A 272 -5.81 -14.18 -1.96
C VAL A 272 -7.32 -13.97 -1.84
N SER A 273 -8.11 -14.79 -2.54
CA SER A 273 -9.58 -14.67 -2.57
C SER A 273 -10.23 -16.06 -2.53
N PRO A 274 -11.34 -16.28 -1.79
CA PRO A 274 -12.13 -15.31 -0.99
C PRO A 274 -11.63 -15.06 0.44
N GLN A 275 -10.51 -15.64 0.86
CA GLN A 275 -10.02 -15.69 2.23
C GLN A 275 -11.02 -16.35 3.21
N ARG A 276 -11.49 -17.55 2.86
CA ARG A 276 -12.44 -18.37 3.63
C ARG A 276 -11.92 -19.80 3.77
N PRO A 277 -12.42 -20.61 4.73
CA PRO A 277 -11.97 -22.00 4.87
C PRO A 277 -12.33 -22.79 3.61
N GLY A 278 -11.42 -23.63 3.14
CA GLY A 278 -11.57 -24.35 1.88
C GLY A 278 -10.74 -23.74 0.75
N ARG A 279 -11.21 -23.94 -0.48
CA ARG A 279 -10.54 -23.53 -1.72
C ARG A 279 -10.44 -22.00 -1.85
N ASN A 280 -9.22 -21.51 -2.03
CA ASN A 280 -8.89 -20.12 -2.34
C ASN A 280 -7.97 -20.07 -3.55
N LEU A 281 -8.01 -18.95 -4.28
CA LEU A 281 -7.03 -18.65 -5.31
C LEU A 281 -6.02 -17.63 -4.78
N VAL A 282 -4.76 -17.89 -5.11
CA VAL A 282 -3.63 -16.99 -4.96
C VAL A 282 -3.25 -16.51 -6.35
N HIS A 283 -3.41 -15.21 -6.59
CA HIS A 283 -3.09 -14.58 -7.86
C HIS A 283 -1.78 -13.81 -7.74
N PHE A 284 -0.94 -13.95 -8.76
CA PHE A 284 0.28 -13.19 -8.97
C PHE A 284 0.20 -12.47 -10.32
N PRO A 285 0.46 -11.14 -10.36
CA PRO A 285 0.40 -10.38 -11.60
C PRO A 285 1.54 -10.80 -12.53
N ALA A 286 1.38 -10.51 -13.84
CA ALA A 286 2.36 -10.91 -14.86
C ALA A 286 3.78 -10.38 -14.58
N SER A 287 3.91 -9.21 -13.94
CA SER A 287 5.20 -8.62 -13.54
C SER A 287 6.01 -9.49 -12.57
N SER A 288 5.35 -10.38 -11.83
CA SER A 288 5.99 -11.24 -10.83
C SER A 288 6.85 -12.35 -11.45
N GLY A 289 6.67 -12.61 -12.75
CA GLY A 289 7.44 -13.59 -13.53
C GLY A 289 6.87 -15.01 -13.45
N SER A 290 7.69 -15.98 -13.87
CA SER A 290 7.38 -17.42 -13.83
C SER A 290 7.88 -18.09 -12.54
N ASP A 291 7.62 -19.40 -12.42
CA ASP A 291 8.15 -20.27 -11.36
C ASP A 291 7.70 -19.88 -9.94
N LEU A 292 6.49 -19.34 -9.86
CA LEU A 292 5.80 -19.05 -8.61
C LEU A 292 4.97 -20.26 -8.15
N SER A 293 4.93 -20.48 -6.84
CA SER A 293 3.99 -21.42 -6.23
C SER A 293 3.56 -20.91 -4.86
N ALA A 294 2.43 -21.43 -4.39
CA ALA A 294 1.87 -21.10 -3.10
C ALA A 294 1.60 -22.37 -2.30
N GLU A 295 1.82 -22.29 -0.99
CA GLU A 295 1.65 -23.39 -0.05
C GLU A 295 1.07 -22.83 1.23
N VAL A 296 0.10 -23.52 1.83
CA VAL A 296 -0.28 -23.25 3.23
C VAL A 296 0.64 -24.07 4.12
N GLU A 297 1.13 -23.51 5.22
CA GLU A 297 2.01 -24.19 6.18
C GLU A 297 1.60 -25.67 6.42
N ASP A 298 2.55 -26.60 6.22
CA ASP A 298 2.37 -28.06 6.25
C ASP A 298 1.41 -28.66 5.19
N GLY A 299 1.10 -27.90 4.15
CA GLY A 299 0.19 -28.25 3.06
C GLY A 299 0.90 -28.76 1.80
N THR A 300 0.15 -28.79 0.69
CA THR A 300 0.69 -29.16 -0.63
C THR A 300 1.10 -27.91 -1.39
N VAL A 301 2.34 -27.89 -1.87
CA VAL A 301 2.82 -26.84 -2.79
C VAL A 301 2.03 -26.87 -4.09
N SER A 302 1.38 -25.77 -4.40
CA SER A 302 0.53 -25.63 -5.59
C SER A 302 1.17 -24.65 -6.58
N PRO A 303 1.55 -25.10 -7.78
CA PRO A 303 2.20 -24.25 -8.77
C PRO A 303 1.22 -23.19 -9.29
N ALA A 304 1.71 -21.96 -9.49
CA ALA A 304 0.96 -20.91 -10.14
C ALA A 304 0.97 -21.14 -11.65
N VAL A 305 -0.22 -21.28 -12.25
CA VAL A 305 -0.39 -21.56 -13.68
C VAL A 305 -1.25 -20.51 -14.35
N ALA A 306 -1.08 -20.35 -15.67
CA ALA A 306 -1.95 -19.50 -16.47
C ALA A 306 -3.37 -20.07 -16.50
N ARG A 307 -4.37 -19.20 -16.41
CA ARG A 307 -5.79 -19.55 -16.54
C ARG A 307 -6.38 -18.88 -17.79
N ALA A 308 -7.24 -19.60 -18.50
CA ALA A 308 -7.82 -19.12 -19.75
C ALA A 308 -8.61 -17.81 -19.51
N GLY A 309 -8.28 -16.77 -20.29
CA GLY A 309 -8.97 -15.47 -20.20
C GLY A 309 -8.62 -14.62 -18.98
N ALA A 310 -7.69 -15.05 -18.12
CA ALA A 310 -7.18 -14.27 -17.00
C ALA A 310 -5.72 -13.88 -17.22
N GLU A 311 -5.31 -12.73 -16.69
CA GLU A 311 -3.92 -12.28 -16.73
C GLU A 311 -3.10 -12.92 -15.58
N GLY A 312 -1.77 -12.86 -15.68
CA GLY A 312 -0.85 -13.37 -14.67
C GLY A 312 -0.91 -14.89 -14.46
N SER A 313 -0.62 -15.30 -13.22
CA SER A 313 -0.59 -16.71 -12.82
C SER A 313 -1.37 -16.94 -11.54
N TRP A 314 -1.88 -18.16 -11.38
CA TRP A 314 -2.88 -18.50 -10.37
C TRP A 314 -2.53 -19.83 -9.72
N ALA A 315 -2.36 -19.83 -8.40
CA ALA A 315 -2.22 -21.04 -7.60
C ALA A 315 -3.51 -21.28 -6.81
N GLU A 316 -3.92 -22.54 -6.69
CA GLU A 316 -5.03 -22.93 -5.83
C GLU A 316 -4.50 -23.40 -4.49
N VAL A 317 -5.08 -22.92 -3.39
CA VAL A 317 -4.69 -23.33 -2.04
C VAL A 317 -5.94 -23.65 -1.21
N ASP A 318 -5.82 -24.59 -0.29
CA ASP A 318 -6.87 -24.92 0.67
C ASP A 318 -6.53 -24.31 2.02
N LEU A 319 -7.24 -23.25 2.41
CA LEU A 319 -7.00 -22.57 3.67
C LEU A 319 -7.73 -23.30 4.81
N PRO A 320 -7.02 -23.68 5.89
CA PRO A 320 -7.66 -24.26 7.07
C PRO A 320 -8.51 -23.19 7.79
N PRO A 321 -9.51 -23.60 8.60
CA PRO A 321 -10.24 -22.67 9.44
C PRO A 321 -9.31 -21.89 10.39
N GLY A 322 -9.52 -20.58 10.46
CA GLY A 322 -8.78 -19.65 11.31
C GLY A 322 -7.50 -19.12 10.65
N ARG A 323 -6.53 -18.81 11.49
CA ARG A 323 -5.26 -18.19 11.10
C ARG A 323 -4.29 -19.26 10.58
N SER A 324 -3.62 -18.95 9.48
CA SER A 324 -2.55 -19.77 8.93
C SER A 324 -1.52 -18.90 8.20
N THR A 325 -0.42 -19.52 7.77
CA THR A 325 0.64 -18.86 7.02
C THR A 325 0.61 -19.36 5.58
N LEU A 326 0.56 -18.43 4.61
CA LEU A 326 0.77 -18.74 3.21
C LEU A 326 2.26 -18.55 2.88
N VAL A 327 2.92 -19.61 2.44
CA VAL A 327 4.29 -19.58 1.93
C VAL A 327 4.23 -19.36 0.42
N VAL A 328 4.86 -18.29 -0.04
CA VAL A 328 5.01 -18.00 -1.47
C VAL A 328 6.44 -18.32 -1.87
N HIS A 329 6.58 -19.13 -2.91
CA HIS A 329 7.86 -19.58 -3.43
C HIS A 329 8.13 -18.94 -4.80
N LYS A 330 9.39 -18.60 -5.05
CA LYS A 330 9.91 -18.19 -6.36
C LYS A 330 11.28 -18.84 -6.58
N GLY A 331 11.31 -19.94 -7.33
CA GLY A 331 12.48 -20.82 -7.35
C GLY A 331 12.81 -21.33 -5.94
N ASP A 332 14.06 -21.14 -5.50
CA ASP A 332 14.50 -21.54 -4.15
C ASP A 332 14.21 -20.49 -3.05
N ALA A 333 13.75 -19.30 -3.44
CA ALA A 333 13.45 -18.23 -2.49
C ALA A 333 12.00 -18.33 -2.01
N THR A 334 11.79 -18.09 -0.71
CA THR A 334 10.46 -18.13 -0.09
C THR A 334 10.18 -16.87 0.72
N THR A 335 8.91 -16.58 0.90
CA THR A 335 8.41 -15.55 1.83
C THR A 335 7.09 -16.01 2.42
N THR A 336 6.63 -15.35 3.48
CA THR A 336 5.38 -15.69 4.15
C THR A 336 4.40 -14.53 4.13
N VAL A 337 3.13 -14.86 3.96
CA VAL A 337 2.00 -13.94 4.01
C VAL A 337 1.02 -14.47 5.06
N ASP A 338 0.69 -13.63 6.05
CA ASP A 338 -0.32 -13.96 7.04
C ASP A 338 -1.70 -14.02 6.38
N VAL A 339 -2.47 -15.08 6.65
CA VAL A 339 -3.86 -15.22 6.21
C VAL A 339 -4.76 -15.57 7.39
N ASP A 340 -6.04 -15.17 7.33
CA ASP A 340 -7.06 -15.57 8.30
C ASP A 340 -8.36 -15.94 7.58
N ALA A 341 -8.62 -17.23 7.44
CA ALA A 341 -9.82 -17.72 6.78
C ALA A 341 -11.08 -17.59 7.65
N GLY A 342 -10.92 -17.39 8.97
CA GLY A 342 -12.00 -17.49 9.95
C GLY A 342 -12.66 -18.88 9.97
N THR A 343 -13.90 -18.97 10.43
CA THR A 343 -14.61 -20.26 10.59
C THR A 343 -15.80 -20.42 9.67
N ASP A 344 -16.29 -19.33 9.10
CA ASP A 344 -17.49 -19.34 8.26
C ASP A 344 -17.14 -19.79 6.84
N PRO A 345 -17.98 -20.62 6.19
CA PRO A 345 -17.73 -21.05 4.82
C PRO A 345 -17.74 -19.87 3.84
N GLY A 346 -16.99 -20.00 2.75
CA GLY A 346 -16.99 -19.03 1.65
C GLY A 346 -18.13 -19.21 0.65
N PRO A 347 -18.31 -18.25 -0.27
CA PRO A 347 -19.23 -18.43 -1.39
C PRO A 347 -18.80 -19.62 -2.26
N ALA A 348 -19.76 -20.30 -2.87
CA ALA A 348 -19.49 -21.41 -3.78
C ALA A 348 -19.07 -20.87 -5.15
N ILE A 349 -17.76 -20.74 -5.38
CA ILE A 349 -17.21 -20.23 -6.63
C ILE A 349 -16.84 -21.39 -7.55
N ALA A 350 -17.33 -21.39 -8.79
CA ALA A 350 -16.88 -22.36 -9.79
C ALA A 350 -15.44 -22.06 -10.23
N ASP A 351 -14.66 -23.09 -10.57
CA ASP A 351 -13.23 -22.91 -10.93
C ASP A 351 -13.03 -21.95 -12.13
N ALA A 352 -13.94 -22.00 -13.10
CA ALA A 352 -13.92 -21.13 -14.28
C ALA A 352 -14.23 -19.65 -13.97
N ASP A 353 -14.98 -19.38 -12.90
CA ASP A 353 -15.43 -18.03 -12.52
C ASP A 353 -14.51 -17.37 -11.48
N ALA A 354 -13.62 -18.16 -10.88
CA ALA A 354 -12.81 -17.73 -9.75
C ALA A 354 -11.85 -16.56 -10.09
N PRO A 355 -11.20 -16.50 -11.27
CA PRO A 355 -10.41 -15.32 -11.65
C PRO A 355 -11.22 -14.03 -11.74
N GLU A 356 -12.40 -14.08 -12.36
CA GLU A 356 -13.27 -12.90 -12.47
C GLU A 356 -13.74 -12.41 -11.10
N CYS A 357 -14.05 -13.33 -10.19
CA CYS A 357 -14.46 -12.99 -8.83
C CYS A 357 -13.30 -12.40 -8.01
N ALA A 358 -12.08 -12.90 -8.19
CA ALA A 358 -10.89 -12.35 -7.55
C ALA A 358 -10.57 -10.94 -8.05
N GLU A 359 -10.64 -10.71 -9.37
CA GLU A 359 -10.42 -9.39 -9.97
C GLU A 359 -11.48 -8.36 -9.58
N ALA A 360 -12.73 -8.79 -9.42
CA ALA A 360 -13.77 -7.93 -8.85
C ALA A 360 -13.45 -7.52 -7.42
N ALA A 361 -12.91 -8.43 -6.61
CA ALA A 361 -12.47 -8.11 -5.26
C ALA A 361 -11.24 -7.18 -5.24
N LEU A 362 -10.28 -7.38 -6.15
CA LEU A 362 -9.09 -6.53 -6.28
C LEU A 362 -9.48 -5.06 -6.44
N GLY A 363 -10.47 -4.77 -7.29
CA GLY A 363 -10.96 -3.41 -7.47
C GLY A 363 -11.48 -2.74 -6.19
N GLY A 364 -12.13 -3.52 -5.30
CA GLY A 364 -12.53 -3.04 -3.97
C GLY A 364 -11.33 -2.81 -3.04
N LEU A 365 -10.36 -3.73 -3.03
CA LEU A 365 -9.17 -3.65 -2.18
C LEU A 365 -8.28 -2.46 -2.53
N VAL A 366 -8.07 -2.18 -3.82
CA VAL A 366 -7.29 -1.00 -4.25
C VAL A 366 -8.02 0.31 -3.95
N ALA A 367 -9.35 0.28 -3.78
CA ALA A 367 -10.15 1.38 -3.21
C ALA A 367 -10.12 1.45 -1.67
N GLN A 368 -9.30 0.62 -1.01
CA GLN A 368 -9.24 0.45 0.45
C GLN A 368 -10.56 0.00 1.09
N LYS A 369 -11.46 -0.61 0.31
CA LYS A 369 -12.68 -1.22 0.82
C LYS A 369 -12.36 -2.61 1.36
N ARG A 370 -12.96 -2.96 2.49
CA ARG A 370 -12.74 -4.23 3.19
C ARG A 370 -14.04 -5.00 3.30
N ASP A 371 -14.68 -5.18 2.14
CA ASP A 371 -15.95 -5.85 2.05
C ASP A 371 -15.75 -7.36 2.03
N VAL A 372 -16.57 -8.07 2.77
CA VAL A 372 -16.58 -9.53 2.76
C VAL A 372 -17.11 -9.99 1.41
N LEU A 373 -16.38 -10.88 0.73
CA LEU A 373 -16.80 -11.44 -0.54
C LEU A 373 -17.94 -12.44 -0.30
N THR A 374 -19.15 -12.04 -0.69
CA THR A 374 -20.39 -12.82 -0.47
C THR A 374 -21.00 -13.37 -1.76
N SER A 375 -20.67 -12.79 -2.90
CA SER A 375 -21.12 -13.19 -4.23
C SER A 375 -20.08 -12.82 -5.29
N CYS A 376 -20.13 -13.50 -6.42
CA CYS A 376 -19.30 -13.23 -7.59
C CYS A 376 -20.11 -12.53 -8.69
N PRO A 377 -19.45 -11.76 -9.58
CA PRO A 377 -20.12 -11.16 -10.74
C PRO A 377 -20.84 -12.17 -11.66
N SER A 378 -20.40 -13.44 -11.66
CA SER A 378 -21.00 -14.51 -12.45
C SER A 378 -22.32 -15.06 -11.86
N ASP A 379 -22.69 -14.69 -10.63
CA ASP A 379 -23.87 -15.22 -9.92
C ASP A 379 -25.21 -14.69 -10.46
N ALA A 380 -25.21 -13.54 -11.15
CA ALA A 380 -26.43 -12.97 -11.72
C ALA A 380 -26.14 -12.04 -12.90
N LEU A 381 -27.12 -11.88 -13.79
CA LEU A 381 -27.09 -10.85 -14.82
C LEU A 381 -27.66 -9.55 -14.25
N SER A 382 -26.86 -8.48 -14.25
CA SER A 382 -27.29 -7.16 -13.81
C SER A 382 -28.37 -6.58 -14.73
N SER A 383 -29.13 -5.61 -14.23
CA SER A 383 -30.15 -4.92 -15.03
C SER A 383 -29.52 -4.06 -16.13
N GLU A 384 -28.32 -3.57 -15.85
CA GLU A 384 -27.53 -2.67 -16.68
C GLU A 384 -26.94 -3.45 -17.86
N ASP A 385 -26.34 -4.61 -17.59
CA ASP A 385 -25.88 -5.55 -18.60
C ASP A 385 -27.02 -6.08 -19.45
N SER A 386 -28.17 -6.40 -18.83
CA SER A 386 -29.37 -6.79 -19.57
C SER A 386 -29.75 -5.73 -20.60
N GLY A 387 -29.76 -4.45 -20.20
CA GLY A 387 -30.03 -3.33 -21.10
C GLY A 387 -28.99 -3.19 -22.22
N SER A 388 -27.70 -3.42 -21.92
CA SER A 388 -26.62 -3.40 -22.92
C SER A 388 -26.76 -4.51 -23.96
N LEU A 389 -27.09 -5.73 -23.53
CA LEU A 389 -27.28 -6.89 -24.41
C LEU A 389 -28.52 -6.74 -25.30
N VAL A 390 -29.63 -6.22 -24.78
CA VAL A 390 -30.83 -5.94 -25.59
C VAL A 390 -30.48 -4.97 -26.72
N LYS A 391 -29.84 -3.84 -26.39
CA LYS A 391 -29.45 -2.83 -27.39
C LYS A 391 -28.43 -3.34 -28.40
N LEU A 392 -27.51 -4.22 -27.99
CA LEU A 392 -26.60 -4.91 -28.92
C LEU A 392 -27.37 -5.77 -29.93
N VAL A 393 -28.32 -6.59 -29.47
CA VAL A 393 -29.11 -7.44 -30.37
C VAL A 393 -29.96 -6.59 -31.30
N GLU A 394 -30.62 -5.54 -30.81
CA GLU A 394 -31.37 -4.59 -31.63
C GLU A 394 -30.49 -3.91 -32.67
N PHE A 395 -29.28 -3.48 -32.30
CA PHE A 395 -28.29 -2.97 -33.25
C PHE A 395 -27.97 -4.00 -34.35
N LEU A 396 -27.74 -5.27 -34.00
CA LEU A 396 -27.46 -6.33 -34.97
C LEU A 396 -28.62 -6.55 -35.95
N THR A 397 -29.86 -6.37 -35.51
CA THR A 397 -31.02 -6.50 -36.42
C THR A 397 -31.00 -5.46 -37.54
N THR A 398 -30.46 -4.26 -37.27
CA THR A 398 -30.28 -3.22 -38.30
C THR A 398 -29.22 -3.60 -39.34
N ARG A 399 -28.21 -4.37 -38.92
CA ARG A 399 -27.12 -4.89 -39.77
C ARG A 399 -27.52 -6.11 -40.58
N LYS A 400 -28.58 -6.82 -40.18
CA LYS A 400 -29.17 -7.98 -40.88
C LYS A 400 -28.17 -9.13 -41.17
N PRO A 401 -27.44 -9.65 -40.17
CA PRO A 401 -26.74 -10.92 -40.33
C PRO A 401 -27.74 -12.05 -40.59
N SER A 402 -27.28 -13.15 -41.19
CA SER A 402 -28.14 -14.32 -41.47
C SER A 402 -28.57 -15.05 -40.19
N ALA A 403 -27.73 -14.99 -39.16
CA ALA A 403 -27.97 -15.50 -37.82
C ALA A 403 -26.95 -14.90 -36.82
N ILE A 404 -27.27 -15.00 -35.54
CA ILE A 404 -26.30 -14.87 -34.44
C ILE A 404 -25.74 -16.26 -34.11
N THR A 405 -24.42 -16.38 -34.12
CA THR A 405 -23.73 -17.50 -33.46
C THR A 405 -23.54 -17.11 -31.99
N LEU A 406 -24.19 -17.81 -31.07
CA LEU A 406 -24.19 -17.46 -29.64
C LEU A 406 -23.30 -18.41 -28.85
N VAL A 407 -22.41 -17.85 -28.03
CA VAL A 407 -21.61 -18.60 -27.05
C VAL A 407 -22.06 -18.23 -25.63
N GLU A 408 -22.37 -19.25 -24.84
CA GLU A 408 -22.77 -19.18 -23.44
C GLU A 408 -21.95 -20.18 -22.61
N ASP A 409 -22.02 -20.05 -21.28
CA ASP A 409 -21.46 -21.01 -20.35
C ASP A 409 -22.53 -21.51 -19.35
N ARG A 410 -22.09 -22.17 -18.27
CA ARG A 410 -22.96 -22.68 -17.20
C ARG A 410 -23.12 -21.73 -16.03
N SER A 411 -22.50 -20.55 -16.05
CA SER A 411 -22.64 -19.58 -14.97
C SER A 411 -24.09 -19.09 -14.91
N PRO A 412 -24.64 -18.78 -13.73
CA PRO A 412 -25.97 -18.20 -13.61
C PRO A 412 -26.16 -16.94 -14.47
N ARG A 413 -25.14 -16.07 -14.56
CA ARG A 413 -25.15 -14.89 -15.45
C ARG A 413 -25.20 -15.28 -16.92
N GLY A 414 -24.35 -16.21 -17.36
CA GLY A 414 -24.27 -16.63 -18.76
C GLY A 414 -25.55 -17.27 -19.26
N VAL A 415 -26.18 -18.12 -18.44
CA VAL A 415 -27.48 -18.73 -18.75
C VAL A 415 -28.58 -17.66 -18.90
N GLN A 416 -28.63 -16.68 -18.00
CA GLN A 416 -29.59 -15.57 -18.07
C GLN A 416 -29.35 -14.69 -19.30
N ALA A 417 -28.10 -14.35 -19.58
CA ALA A 417 -27.70 -13.53 -20.72
C ALA A 417 -28.02 -14.21 -22.06
N ALA A 418 -27.74 -15.50 -22.18
CA ALA A 418 -28.01 -16.24 -23.40
C ALA A 418 -29.50 -16.42 -23.66
N LYS A 419 -30.30 -16.64 -22.60
CA LYS A 419 -31.77 -16.60 -22.72
C LYS A 419 -32.25 -15.24 -23.21
N LEU A 420 -31.76 -14.14 -22.61
CA LEU A 420 -32.12 -12.79 -23.01
C LEU A 420 -31.77 -12.49 -24.48
N VAL A 421 -30.58 -12.90 -24.94
CA VAL A 421 -30.15 -12.74 -26.33
C VAL A 421 -31.07 -13.51 -27.28
N ARG A 422 -31.38 -14.78 -26.97
CA ARG A 422 -32.30 -15.60 -27.77
C ARG A 422 -33.70 -15.00 -27.85
N ASP A 423 -34.27 -14.61 -26.71
CA ASP A 423 -35.61 -14.02 -26.63
C ASP A 423 -35.69 -12.71 -27.42
N THR A 424 -34.66 -11.87 -27.30
CA THR A 424 -34.59 -10.59 -28.04
C THR A 424 -34.41 -10.83 -29.53
N ALA A 425 -33.50 -11.71 -29.94
CA ALA A 425 -33.28 -12.02 -31.34
C ALA A 425 -34.54 -12.62 -32.00
N ALA A 426 -35.25 -13.49 -31.30
CA ALA A 426 -36.51 -14.08 -31.75
C ALA A 426 -37.61 -13.02 -31.99
N ARG A 427 -37.74 -12.01 -31.11
CA ARG A 427 -38.70 -10.91 -31.28
C ARG A 427 -38.46 -10.11 -32.57
N HIS A 428 -37.22 -10.04 -33.03
CA HIS A 428 -36.83 -9.32 -34.25
C HIS A 428 -36.61 -10.25 -35.46
N GLY A 429 -36.96 -11.53 -35.35
CA GLY A 429 -36.83 -12.49 -36.46
C GLY A 429 -35.40 -12.83 -36.85
N LEU A 430 -34.43 -12.62 -35.95
CA LEU A 430 -33.02 -12.92 -36.17
C LEU A 430 -32.69 -14.32 -35.59
N PRO A 431 -32.38 -15.34 -36.41
CA PRO A 431 -32.12 -16.68 -35.91
C PRO A 431 -30.86 -16.74 -35.05
N VAL A 432 -30.87 -17.58 -34.00
CA VAL A 432 -29.67 -17.94 -33.24
C VAL A 432 -29.28 -19.37 -33.60
N ARG A 433 -28.00 -19.59 -33.97
CA ARG A 433 -27.48 -20.89 -34.41
C ARG A 433 -26.19 -21.25 -33.67
N SER A 434 -25.89 -22.54 -33.58
CA SER A 434 -24.60 -23.04 -33.08
C SER A 434 -23.48 -22.89 -34.10
N ASP A 435 -23.83 -22.95 -35.39
CA ASP A 435 -22.85 -23.09 -36.46
C ASP A 435 -22.34 -21.73 -36.94
N ALA A 436 -21.02 -21.63 -37.06
CA ALA A 436 -20.36 -20.45 -37.61
C ALA A 436 -20.43 -20.47 -39.15
N ALA A 437 -20.82 -19.34 -39.75
CA ALA A 437 -20.80 -19.15 -41.20
C ALA A 437 -20.24 -17.77 -41.56
N ALA A 438 -20.06 -17.53 -42.86
CA ALA A 438 -19.51 -16.26 -43.34
C ALA A 438 -20.41 -15.07 -42.98
N ASP A 439 -21.72 -15.24 -43.10
CA ASP A 439 -22.73 -14.19 -42.97
C ASP A 439 -23.37 -14.10 -41.57
N THR A 440 -22.79 -14.73 -40.55
CA THR A 440 -23.26 -14.60 -39.16
C THR A 440 -22.53 -13.49 -38.40
N ALA A 441 -23.07 -13.11 -37.25
CA ALA A 441 -22.36 -12.35 -36.22
C ALA A 441 -22.08 -13.28 -35.03
N LEU A 442 -20.90 -13.20 -34.41
CA LEU A 442 -20.61 -13.91 -33.16
C LEU A 442 -21.00 -13.04 -31.98
N VAL A 443 -21.75 -13.59 -31.02
CA VAL A 443 -22.08 -12.95 -29.74
C VAL A 443 -21.63 -13.87 -28.61
N VAL A 444 -20.76 -13.38 -27.73
CA VAL A 444 -20.20 -14.13 -26.60
C VAL A 444 -20.73 -13.53 -25.28
N VAL A 445 -21.45 -14.33 -24.51
CA VAL A 445 -22.05 -13.95 -23.21
C VAL A 445 -21.68 -14.93 -22.09
N SER A 446 -20.55 -15.61 -22.22
CA SER A 446 -19.97 -16.49 -21.19
C SER A 446 -19.11 -15.71 -20.19
N GLY A 447 -18.55 -16.40 -19.20
CA GLY A 447 -17.42 -15.97 -18.38
C GLY A 447 -16.09 -16.03 -19.12
N TRP A 448 -15.00 -15.72 -18.42
CA TRP A 448 -13.69 -15.42 -19.01
C TRP A 448 -13.05 -16.61 -19.74
N ALA A 449 -13.04 -17.78 -19.12
CA ALA A 449 -12.40 -18.97 -19.70
C ALA A 449 -13.04 -19.37 -21.03
N ASP A 450 -14.37 -19.52 -21.05
CA ASP A 450 -15.12 -19.88 -22.25
C ASP A 450 -15.11 -18.75 -23.28
N GLY A 451 -15.08 -17.50 -22.83
CA GLY A 451 -14.97 -16.32 -23.70
C GLY A 451 -13.64 -16.30 -24.44
N TYR A 452 -12.53 -16.51 -23.74
CA TYR A 452 -11.20 -16.63 -24.33
C TYR A 452 -11.12 -17.76 -25.36
N LEU A 453 -11.66 -18.94 -25.02
CA LEU A 453 -11.69 -20.09 -25.93
C LEU A 453 -12.57 -19.83 -27.16
N ALA A 454 -13.67 -19.09 -27.02
CA ALA A 454 -14.53 -18.70 -28.13
C ALA A 454 -13.82 -17.73 -29.09
N MET A 455 -13.18 -16.70 -28.55
CA MET A 455 -12.42 -15.72 -29.34
C MET A 455 -11.21 -16.37 -30.03
N SER A 456 -10.53 -17.30 -29.36
CA SER A 456 -9.42 -18.08 -29.94
C SER A 456 -9.89 -18.91 -31.14
N ARG A 457 -11.02 -19.61 -31.00
CA ARG A 457 -11.62 -20.38 -32.09
C ARG A 457 -12.09 -19.50 -33.24
N ALA A 458 -12.64 -18.32 -32.94
CA ALA A 458 -13.06 -17.35 -33.95
C ALA A 458 -11.85 -16.83 -34.75
N ALA A 459 -10.76 -16.45 -34.06
CA ALA A 459 -9.52 -16.01 -34.69
C ALA A 459 -8.97 -17.08 -35.64
N GLU A 460 -8.90 -18.34 -35.20
CA GLU A 460 -8.40 -19.43 -36.03
C GLU A 460 -9.34 -19.71 -37.22
N SER A 461 -10.66 -19.67 -37.01
CA SER A 461 -11.63 -19.87 -38.08
C SER A 461 -11.53 -18.79 -39.17
N GLN A 462 -11.32 -17.53 -38.77
CA GLN A 462 -11.17 -16.40 -39.69
C GLN A 462 -9.90 -16.47 -40.54
N ARG A 463 -8.84 -17.14 -40.07
CA ARG A 463 -7.62 -17.39 -40.85
C ARG A 463 -7.85 -18.38 -41.99
N LEU A 464 -8.75 -19.34 -41.78
CA LEU A 464 -8.99 -20.43 -42.73
C LEU A 464 -10.07 -20.07 -43.77
N LYS A 465 -11.13 -19.39 -43.36
CA LYS A 465 -12.24 -19.01 -44.25
C LYS A 465 -12.99 -17.78 -43.72
N PRO A 466 -13.70 -17.03 -44.60
CA PRO A 466 -14.57 -15.95 -44.15
C PRO A 466 -15.60 -16.47 -43.14
N THR A 467 -15.51 -15.98 -41.91
CA THR A 467 -16.36 -16.39 -40.79
C THR A 467 -16.71 -15.17 -39.95
N HIS A 468 -17.97 -15.04 -39.55
CA HIS A 468 -18.48 -13.93 -38.74
C HIS A 468 -18.26 -12.53 -39.37
N GLN A 469 -18.54 -12.36 -40.66
CA GLN A 469 -18.29 -11.09 -41.37
C GLN A 469 -19.10 -9.90 -40.81
N PHE A 470 -20.16 -10.16 -40.05
CA PHE A 470 -20.93 -9.11 -39.38
C PHE A 470 -20.36 -8.66 -38.04
N GLY A 471 -19.23 -9.24 -37.61
CA GLY A 471 -18.46 -8.82 -36.45
C GLY A 471 -18.43 -9.85 -35.33
N LEU A 472 -17.50 -9.62 -34.40
CA LEU A 472 -17.34 -10.37 -33.16
C LEU A 472 -17.77 -9.44 -32.02
N TYR A 473 -18.79 -9.84 -31.27
CA TYR A 473 -19.36 -9.06 -30.18
C TYR A 473 -19.22 -9.82 -28.87
N VAL A 474 -18.73 -9.15 -27.84
CA VAL A 474 -18.57 -9.71 -26.50
C VAL A 474 -19.42 -8.93 -25.50
N ALA A 475 -19.86 -9.62 -24.44
CA ALA A 475 -20.55 -8.99 -23.34
C ALA A 475 -19.67 -7.94 -22.61
N PRO A 476 -20.26 -6.97 -21.89
CA PRO A 476 -19.51 -5.88 -21.25
C PRO A 476 -18.40 -6.38 -20.30
N TRP A 477 -18.69 -7.41 -19.50
CA TRP A 477 -17.75 -8.00 -18.54
C TRP A 477 -16.60 -8.80 -19.16
N LEU A 478 -16.61 -8.97 -20.49
CA LEU A 478 -15.52 -9.58 -21.26
C LEU A 478 -14.55 -8.54 -21.83
N LEU A 479 -14.69 -7.27 -21.46
CA LEU A 479 -13.66 -6.25 -21.66
C LEU A 479 -12.46 -6.56 -20.74
N ASN A 480 -11.62 -7.48 -21.21
CA ASN A 480 -10.40 -7.92 -20.54
C ASN A 480 -9.32 -8.21 -21.59
N GLY A 481 -8.08 -7.77 -21.32
CA GLY A 481 -6.93 -7.85 -22.23
C GLY A 481 -6.75 -9.21 -22.92
N PRO A 482 -6.59 -10.31 -22.16
CA PRO A 482 -6.41 -11.65 -22.73
C PRO A 482 -7.53 -12.08 -23.67
N ILE A 483 -8.76 -11.60 -23.48
CA ILE A 483 -9.92 -12.00 -24.28
C ILE A 483 -9.98 -11.18 -25.57
N VAL A 484 -10.01 -9.85 -25.48
CA VAL A 484 -10.21 -8.99 -26.65
C VAL A 484 -8.98 -8.91 -27.55
N ASN A 485 -7.78 -9.13 -27.01
CA ASN A 485 -6.54 -9.23 -27.80
C ASN A 485 -6.36 -10.59 -28.49
N THR A 486 -7.29 -11.52 -28.36
CA THR A 486 -7.20 -12.80 -29.09
C THR A 486 -7.55 -12.63 -30.59
N VAL A 487 -8.29 -11.58 -30.94
CA VAL A 487 -8.72 -11.28 -32.31
C VAL A 487 -8.25 -9.90 -32.72
N ALA A 488 -8.25 -9.61 -34.04
CA ALA A 488 -7.85 -8.30 -34.54
C ALA A 488 -8.78 -7.17 -34.07
N SER A 489 -10.08 -7.46 -33.94
CA SER A 489 -11.07 -6.53 -33.38
C SER A 489 -12.27 -7.27 -32.79
N ALA A 490 -12.72 -6.80 -31.63
CA ALA A 490 -13.97 -7.21 -30.99
C ALA A 490 -14.76 -5.97 -30.57
N ALA A 491 -16.08 -6.03 -30.63
CA ALA A 491 -16.97 -4.94 -30.21
C ALA A 491 -17.77 -5.32 -28.95
N MET A 492 -18.11 -4.34 -28.13
CA MET A 492 -18.87 -4.54 -26.89
C MET A 492 -19.78 -3.34 -26.58
N PRO A 493 -20.98 -3.59 -26.01
CA PRO A 493 -21.90 -2.54 -25.60
C PRO A 493 -21.55 -2.01 -24.21
N LEU A 494 -20.89 -0.85 -24.11
CA LEU A 494 -20.52 -0.26 -22.81
C LEU A 494 -21.39 0.96 -22.48
N ARG A 495 -21.49 1.25 -21.18
CA ARG A 495 -22.24 2.39 -20.62
C ARG A 495 -21.34 3.51 -20.11
N PHE A 496 -20.02 3.31 -20.19
CA PHE A 496 -18.99 4.30 -19.87
C PHE A 496 -17.95 4.29 -21.00
N ASP A 497 -17.15 5.36 -21.10
CA ASP A 497 -16.00 5.41 -22.01
C ASP A 497 -14.73 5.03 -21.23
N PRO A 498 -14.03 3.94 -21.58
CA PRO A 498 -12.79 3.53 -20.92
C PRO A 498 -11.66 4.58 -20.96
N ARG A 499 -11.81 5.63 -21.78
CA ARG A 499 -10.85 6.74 -21.93
C ARG A 499 -11.21 7.95 -21.06
N GLU A 500 -12.33 7.94 -20.36
CA GLU A 500 -12.69 9.01 -19.43
C GLU A 500 -11.83 8.96 -18.16
N GLN A 501 -11.71 10.11 -17.51
CA GLN A 501 -10.80 10.30 -16.37
C GLN A 501 -11.00 9.28 -15.24
N LEU A 502 -12.26 8.93 -14.91
CA LEU A 502 -12.55 7.96 -13.84
C LEU A 502 -12.07 6.55 -14.21
N ALA A 503 -12.35 6.11 -15.44
CA ALA A 503 -11.93 4.80 -15.93
C ALA A 503 -10.40 4.69 -16.05
N LEU A 504 -9.73 5.77 -16.48
CA LEU A 504 -8.26 5.85 -16.49
C LEU A 504 -7.68 5.87 -15.08
N SER A 505 -8.30 6.57 -14.14
CA SER A 505 -7.85 6.63 -12.75
C SER A 505 -7.91 5.26 -12.09
N TYR A 506 -8.96 4.48 -12.36
CA TYR A 506 -9.04 3.09 -11.93
C TYR A 506 -7.92 2.24 -12.56
N ALA A 507 -7.72 2.32 -13.88
CA ALA A 507 -6.67 1.57 -14.58
C ALA A 507 -5.26 1.88 -14.05
N VAL A 508 -4.95 3.14 -13.74
CA VAL A 508 -3.69 3.52 -13.09
C VAL A 508 -3.63 2.98 -11.66
N THR A 509 -4.72 3.06 -10.90
CA THR A 509 -4.77 2.61 -9.51
C THR A 509 -4.51 1.11 -9.40
N VAL A 510 -5.22 0.28 -10.17
CA VAL A 510 -5.01 -1.18 -10.18
C VAL A 510 -3.62 -1.55 -10.67
N GLY A 511 -3.15 -0.95 -11.79
CA GLY A 511 -1.81 -1.21 -12.31
C GLY A 511 -0.69 -0.83 -11.33
N SER A 512 -0.82 0.31 -10.64
CA SER A 512 0.17 0.73 -9.63
C SER A 512 0.15 -0.10 -8.35
N SER A 513 -1.02 -0.63 -7.98
CA SER A 513 -1.22 -1.37 -6.73
C SER A 513 -0.95 -2.87 -6.87
N PHE A 514 -1.00 -3.42 -8.09
CA PHE A 514 -0.89 -4.85 -8.33
C PHE A 514 -0.04 -5.19 -9.56
N GLY A 515 1.19 -4.67 -9.63
CA GLY A 515 2.19 -5.17 -10.60
C GLY A 515 1.82 -5.00 -12.08
N GLY A 516 1.10 -3.92 -12.41
CA GLY A 516 0.70 -3.62 -13.78
C GLY A 516 -0.54 -4.37 -14.28
N GLU A 517 -1.31 -5.00 -13.37
CA GLU A 517 -2.55 -5.71 -13.71
C GLU A 517 -3.53 -4.85 -14.52
N SER A 518 -4.16 -5.45 -15.53
CA SER A 518 -5.14 -4.77 -16.37
C SER A 518 -6.47 -4.54 -15.63
N PRO A 519 -7.19 -3.45 -15.90
CA PRO A 519 -8.50 -3.24 -15.30
C PRO A 519 -9.54 -4.23 -15.84
N SER A 520 -10.37 -4.74 -14.93
CA SER A 520 -11.59 -5.48 -15.24
C SER A 520 -12.85 -4.66 -14.97
N LEU A 521 -13.96 -4.96 -15.65
CA LEU A 521 -15.24 -4.28 -15.42
C LEU A 521 -15.75 -4.53 -13.98
N GLY A 522 -15.74 -5.79 -13.52
CA GLY A 522 -16.16 -6.12 -12.16
C GLY A 522 -15.32 -5.43 -11.09
N GLY A 523 -14.01 -5.29 -11.31
CA GLY A 523 -13.15 -4.52 -10.42
C GLY A 523 -13.45 -3.03 -10.46
N PHE A 524 -13.77 -2.46 -11.63
CA PHE A 524 -14.16 -1.04 -11.74
C PHE A 524 -15.46 -0.75 -10.99
N GLU A 525 -16.45 -1.65 -11.11
CA GLU A 525 -17.70 -1.57 -10.36
C GLU A 525 -17.45 -1.63 -8.85
N SER A 526 -16.62 -2.57 -8.37
CA SER A 526 -16.24 -2.66 -6.95
C SER A 526 -15.47 -1.44 -6.47
N TRP A 527 -14.58 -0.89 -7.30
CA TRP A 527 -13.80 0.31 -7.01
C TRP A 527 -14.70 1.54 -6.81
N LEU A 528 -15.70 1.73 -7.67
CA LEU A 528 -16.70 2.80 -7.54
C LEU A 528 -17.72 2.52 -6.41
N GLY A 529 -18.13 1.26 -6.23
CA GLY A 529 -19.14 0.84 -5.27
C GLY A 529 -20.43 1.67 -5.40
N PRO A 530 -20.87 2.39 -4.35
CA PRO A 530 -22.10 3.19 -4.41
C PRO A 530 -22.13 4.28 -5.51
N GLN A 531 -20.97 4.67 -6.04
CA GLN A 531 -20.86 5.69 -7.09
C GLN A 531 -21.06 5.11 -8.51
N TRP A 532 -21.11 3.78 -8.67
CA TRP A 532 -21.28 3.13 -9.97
C TRP A 532 -22.45 3.67 -10.82
N PRO A 533 -23.65 3.92 -10.24
CA PRO A 533 -24.79 4.42 -11.03
C PRO A 533 -24.57 5.79 -11.68
N GLU A 534 -23.62 6.60 -11.19
CA GLU A 534 -23.34 7.94 -11.73
C GLU A 534 -22.52 7.89 -13.02
N VAL A 535 -21.73 6.83 -13.22
CA VAL A 535 -20.85 6.62 -14.38
C VAL A 535 -21.51 5.70 -15.41
N ASN A 536 -22.56 4.99 -15.01
CA ASN A 536 -23.30 4.05 -15.83
C ASN A 536 -24.35 4.75 -16.71
N GLY A 537 -23.90 5.35 -17.81
CA GLY A 537 -24.69 6.16 -18.72
C GLY A 537 -25.40 5.38 -19.83
N GLU A 538 -25.55 6.03 -20.99
CA GLU A 538 -26.21 5.45 -22.16
C GLU A 538 -25.29 4.44 -22.88
N VAL A 539 -25.90 3.38 -23.43
CA VAL A 539 -25.16 2.31 -24.12
C VAL A 539 -24.60 2.79 -25.46
N GLN A 540 -23.31 2.60 -25.69
CA GLN A 540 -22.62 2.78 -26.97
C GLN A 540 -21.80 1.54 -27.32
N LEU A 541 -21.55 1.29 -28.60
CA LEU A 541 -20.62 0.25 -29.03
C LEU A 541 -19.20 0.78 -29.03
N TYR A 542 -18.34 0.05 -28.35
CA TYR A 542 -16.91 0.26 -28.38
C TYR A 542 -16.23 -0.91 -29.06
N ALA A 543 -15.21 -0.62 -29.87
CA ALA A 543 -14.33 -1.64 -30.43
C ALA A 543 -13.01 -1.63 -29.67
N ALA A 544 -12.59 -2.81 -29.21
CA ALA A 544 -11.22 -3.08 -28.84
C ALA A 544 -10.45 -3.47 -30.10
N ALA A 545 -9.31 -2.84 -30.34
CA ALA A 545 -8.41 -3.13 -31.44
C ALA A 545 -6.97 -3.24 -30.94
N GLN A 546 -6.24 -4.23 -31.46
CA GLN A 546 -4.82 -4.39 -31.18
C GLN A 546 -4.01 -3.27 -31.85
N VAL A 547 -3.06 -2.70 -31.11
CA VAL A 547 -2.11 -1.71 -31.61
C VAL A 547 -0.72 -2.33 -31.53
N ASN A 548 -0.33 -3.04 -32.59
CA ASN A 548 1.02 -3.58 -32.71
C ASN A 548 1.92 -2.56 -33.41
N ALA A 549 2.82 -1.92 -32.67
CA ALA A 549 3.98 -1.23 -33.25
C ALA A 549 5.14 -2.24 -33.41
N MET A 550 5.95 -2.12 -34.47
CA MET A 550 7.18 -2.93 -34.58
C MET A 550 8.06 -2.65 -33.36
N PRO A 551 8.39 -3.65 -32.53
CA PRO A 551 9.28 -3.44 -31.40
C PRO A 551 10.66 -3.03 -31.93
N MET A 552 11.19 -1.90 -31.46
CA MET A 552 12.56 -1.50 -31.74
C MET A 552 13.53 -2.45 -31.03
N TYR A 553 14.70 -2.71 -31.63
CA TYR A 553 15.70 -3.55 -30.98
C TYR A 553 16.22 -2.89 -29.70
N PRO A 554 16.66 -3.66 -28.67
CA PRO A 554 17.12 -3.11 -27.38
C PRO A 554 18.27 -2.09 -27.47
N THR A 555 18.97 -2.04 -28.60
CA THR A 555 20.09 -1.13 -28.86
C THR A 555 19.72 0.05 -29.75
N GLU A 556 18.47 0.14 -30.21
CA GLU A 556 18.02 1.24 -31.07
C GLU A 556 17.56 2.43 -30.21
N PRO A 557 17.95 3.66 -30.57
CA PRO A 557 17.58 4.85 -29.81
C PRO A 557 16.07 5.07 -29.91
N HIS A 558 15.38 4.94 -28.79
CA HIS A 558 13.98 5.31 -28.67
C HIS A 558 13.81 6.83 -28.83
N ALA A 559 12.68 7.25 -29.40
CA ALA A 559 12.33 8.68 -29.43
C ALA A 559 12.26 9.24 -27.98
N PRO A 560 12.67 10.49 -27.74
CA PRO A 560 12.60 11.09 -26.41
C PRO A 560 11.19 10.94 -25.80
N GLY A 561 11.10 10.28 -24.63
CA GLY A 561 9.83 10.02 -23.94
C GLY A 561 9.27 8.60 -24.07
N MET A 562 9.86 7.74 -24.89
CA MET A 562 9.49 6.31 -24.97
C MET A 562 10.32 5.50 -23.97
N GLN A 563 9.67 4.93 -22.95
CA GLN A 563 10.33 4.05 -21.98
C GLN A 563 10.54 2.65 -22.58
N ALA A 564 11.69 2.02 -22.30
CA ALA A 564 12.00 0.65 -22.73
C ALA A 564 11.21 -0.41 -21.94
N ALA A 565 10.71 -0.06 -20.76
CA ALA A 565 9.82 -0.90 -19.96
C ALA A 565 8.37 -0.67 -20.39
N ARG A 566 7.63 -1.77 -20.63
CA ARG A 566 6.21 -1.76 -20.94
C ARG A 566 5.42 -1.39 -19.69
N ASP A 567 5.27 -0.09 -19.43
CA ASP A 567 4.34 0.40 -18.42
C ASP A 567 2.98 0.62 -19.09
N TYR A 568 2.04 -0.29 -18.82
CA TYR A 568 0.65 -0.21 -19.31
C TYR A 568 -0.26 0.57 -18.36
N ALA A 569 0.28 1.22 -17.31
CA ALA A 569 -0.52 1.97 -16.36
C ALA A 569 -1.43 2.99 -17.07
N GLY A 570 -2.73 2.89 -16.82
CA GLY A 570 -3.75 3.74 -17.45
C GLY A 570 -4.32 3.24 -18.78
N GLN A 571 -3.88 2.08 -19.30
CA GLN A 571 -4.52 1.45 -20.46
C GLN A 571 -5.52 0.39 -19.99
N TRP A 572 -6.70 0.36 -20.62
CA TRP A 572 -7.69 -0.69 -20.33
C TRP A 572 -7.33 -2.04 -20.93
N ILE A 573 -6.73 -2.02 -22.12
CA ILE A 573 -6.32 -3.21 -22.86
C ILE A 573 -4.83 -3.04 -23.18
N PRO A 574 -3.93 -3.85 -22.60
CA PRO A 574 -2.51 -3.82 -22.95
C PRO A 574 -2.31 -4.02 -24.44
N ASP A 575 -1.35 -3.30 -25.04
CA ASP A 575 -1.07 -3.34 -26.49
C ASP A 575 -2.31 -3.09 -27.37
N GLY A 576 -3.33 -2.39 -26.85
CA GLY A 576 -4.60 -2.17 -27.52
C GLY A 576 -5.22 -0.81 -27.24
N THR A 577 -6.31 -0.52 -27.95
CA THR A 577 -7.12 0.67 -27.72
C THR A 577 -8.60 0.33 -27.77
N VAL A 578 -9.40 1.05 -26.99
CA VAL A 578 -10.86 0.93 -26.98
C VAL A 578 -11.45 2.24 -27.48
N VAL A 579 -12.20 2.20 -28.57
CA VAL A 579 -12.75 3.40 -29.23
C VAL A 579 -14.25 3.26 -29.49
N PRO A 580 -15.04 4.32 -29.34
CA PRO A 580 -16.45 4.29 -29.69
C PRO A 580 -16.60 4.16 -31.21
N ILE A 581 -17.42 3.21 -31.64
CA ILE A 581 -17.71 2.92 -33.05
C ILE A 581 -19.18 3.14 -33.41
N SER A 582 -20.00 3.56 -32.45
CA SER A 582 -21.37 3.99 -32.67
C SER A 582 -21.67 5.26 -31.86
N GLY A 583 -22.76 5.95 -32.23
CA GLY A 583 -23.44 6.83 -31.29
C GLY A 583 -24.19 6.01 -30.23
N VAL A 584 -24.94 6.70 -29.38
CA VAL A 584 -25.82 6.07 -28.38
C VAL A 584 -26.81 5.14 -29.08
N LEU A 585 -26.84 3.89 -28.63
CA LEU A 585 -27.86 2.91 -29.02
C LEU A 585 -29.18 3.28 -28.33
N ARG A 586 -30.21 3.50 -29.13
CA ARG A 586 -31.54 3.89 -28.67
C ARG A 586 -32.48 2.72 -28.64
#